data_AF-A0A368XD24-F1
#
_entry.id   AF-A0A368XD24-F1
#
_cell.length_a   1.000
_cell.length_b   1.000
_cell.length_c   1.000
_cell.angle_alpha   90.00
_cell.angle_beta   90.00
_cell.angle_gamma   90.00
#
_symmetry.space_group_name_H-M   'P 1'
#
loop_
_entity.id
_entity.type
_entity.pdbx_description
1 polymer ?
#
loop_
_entity_poly.entity_id
_entity_poly.type
_entity_poly.pdbx_seq_one_letter_code
_entity_poly.pdbx_strand_id
1 'polypeptide(L)'
;MKIQGHDIICDVKTTNNYNDKYTEQCFCYECQNFRLNFRSNYPEVVVFLEQFGVNIEFPLEIMELGFDVHKKRREYSVYYSIKGELPIDSILLTISGTSIVLRNWNVASEAYSNTGMKEPFFIIEISELFINAHKH
;
A
#
# COMPACT_ATOMS: atom_id res chain seq x y z
N MET A 1 5.70 -15.13 -8.32
CA MET A 1 5.83 -14.13 -9.42
C MET A 1 7.25 -13.58 -9.43
N LYS A 2 7.71 -13.00 -10.55
CA LYS A 2 9.08 -12.46 -10.65
C LYS A 2 9.07 -10.94 -10.73
N ILE A 3 9.78 -10.27 -9.82
CA ILE A 3 9.94 -8.80 -9.80
C ILE A 3 11.43 -8.48 -9.64
N GLN A 4 11.97 -7.62 -10.51
CA GLN A 4 13.39 -7.23 -10.49
C GLN A 4 14.35 -8.45 -10.46
N GLY A 5 13.97 -9.57 -11.11
CA GLY A 5 14.75 -10.80 -11.12
C GLY A 5 14.55 -11.75 -9.93
N HIS A 6 13.85 -11.31 -8.88
CA HIS A 6 13.59 -12.09 -7.67
C HIS A 6 12.25 -12.84 -7.75
N ASP A 7 12.26 -14.11 -7.35
CA ASP A 7 11.06 -14.94 -7.24
C ASP A 7 10.37 -14.69 -5.90
N ILE A 8 9.16 -14.13 -5.96
CA ILE A 8 8.33 -13.77 -4.81
C ILE A 8 7.20 -14.78 -4.67
N ILE A 9 7.00 -15.28 -3.46
CA ILE A 9 5.88 -16.17 -3.11
C ILE A 9 4.75 -15.30 -2.56
N CYS A 10 3.54 -15.47 -3.09
CA CYS A 10 2.36 -14.74 -2.63
C CYS A 10 1.16 -15.70 -2.54
N ASP A 11 0.52 -15.74 -1.38
CA ASP A 11 -0.80 -16.34 -1.19
C ASP A 11 -1.88 -15.28 -1.44
N VAL A 12 -2.21 -15.12 -2.73
CA VAL A 12 -3.20 -14.15 -3.21
C VAL A 12 -4.56 -14.34 -2.51
N LYS A 13 -4.95 -15.58 -2.21
CA LYS A 13 -6.24 -15.85 -1.58
C LYS A 13 -6.24 -15.38 -0.13
N THR A 14 -5.19 -15.66 0.63
CA THR A 14 -5.10 -15.19 2.01
C THR A 14 -4.93 -13.67 2.06
N THR A 15 -4.14 -13.07 1.18
CA THR A 15 -4.04 -11.60 1.05
C THR A 15 -5.39 -10.96 0.72
N ASN A 16 -6.19 -11.55 -0.18
CA ASN A 16 -7.48 -10.97 -0.56
C ASN A 16 -8.54 -11.06 0.53
N ASN A 17 -8.50 -12.12 1.35
CA ASN A 17 -9.36 -12.28 2.50
C ASN A 17 -8.83 -11.56 3.74
N TYR A 18 -7.62 -10.99 3.66
CA TYR A 18 -7.07 -10.15 4.70
C TYR A 18 -7.77 -8.79 4.63
N ASN A 19 -8.86 -8.73 5.36
CA ASN A 19 -9.30 -7.47 5.95
C ASN A 19 -8.62 -7.45 7.31
N ASP A 20 -7.89 -6.39 7.58
CA ASP A 20 -7.12 -6.28 8.81
C ASP A 20 -7.98 -6.66 10.02
N LYS A 21 -7.67 -7.80 10.63
CA LYS A 21 -8.55 -8.41 11.65
C LYS A 21 -8.62 -7.51 12.90
N TYR A 22 -7.74 -6.51 12.99
CA TYR A 22 -7.57 -5.67 14.17
C TYR A 22 -7.53 -4.16 13.88
N THR A 23 -7.76 -3.72 12.64
CA THR A 23 -7.68 -2.29 12.28
C THR A 23 -8.98 -1.83 11.64
N GLU A 24 -9.81 -1.14 12.43
CA GLU A 24 -10.95 -0.39 11.90
C GLU A 24 -10.43 0.65 10.90
N GLN A 25 -11.03 0.69 9.71
CA GLN A 25 -10.62 1.65 8.69
C GLN A 25 -10.90 3.07 9.15
N CYS A 26 -9.91 3.96 9.04
CA CYS A 26 -10.11 5.36 9.37
C CYS A 26 -11.10 6.02 8.39
N PHE A 27 -12.13 6.67 8.94
CA PHE A 27 -13.15 7.40 8.18
C PHE A 27 -12.94 8.92 8.22
N CYS A 28 -11.74 9.41 8.54
CA CYS A 28 -11.47 10.85 8.38
C CYS A 28 -11.58 11.27 6.92
N TYR A 29 -11.74 12.57 6.69
CA TYR A 29 -11.89 13.14 5.37
C TYR A 29 -10.73 12.76 4.43
N GLU A 30 -9.50 12.81 4.92
CA GLU A 30 -8.28 12.53 4.16
C GLU A 30 -8.23 11.08 3.69
N CYS A 31 -8.60 10.13 4.55
CA CYS A 31 -8.64 8.70 4.22
C CYS A 31 -9.79 8.38 3.23
N GLN A 32 -10.94 9.03 3.40
CA GLN A 32 -12.04 8.90 2.42
C GLN A 32 -11.64 9.48 1.05
N ASN A 33 -11.05 10.67 1.03
CA ASN A 33 -10.55 11.31 -0.19
C ASN A 33 -9.54 10.42 -0.92
N PHE A 34 -8.64 9.77 -0.18
CA PHE A 34 -7.72 8.78 -0.74
C PHE A 34 -8.45 7.62 -1.40
N ARG A 35 -9.30 6.89 -0.66
CA ARG A 35 -10.00 5.69 -1.18
C ARG A 35 -10.85 6.00 -2.42
N LEU A 36 -11.56 7.12 -2.41
CA LEU A 36 -12.40 7.54 -3.55
C LEU A 36 -11.62 7.84 -4.84
N ASN A 37 -10.33 8.21 -4.72
CA ASN A 37 -9.56 8.75 -5.85
C ASN A 37 -8.34 7.90 -6.22
N PHE A 38 -7.85 7.01 -5.35
CA PHE A 38 -6.61 6.26 -5.58
C PHE A 38 -6.65 5.46 -6.88
N ARG A 39 -7.74 4.72 -7.14
CA ARG A 39 -7.90 3.91 -8.36
C ARG A 39 -7.90 4.73 -9.64
N SER A 40 -8.56 5.88 -9.65
CA SER A 40 -8.65 6.72 -10.86
C SER A 40 -7.36 7.47 -11.15
N ASN A 41 -6.60 7.84 -10.11
CA ASN A 41 -5.33 8.56 -10.26
C ASN A 41 -4.15 7.62 -10.55
N TYR A 42 -4.18 6.39 -10.03
CA TYR A 42 -3.07 5.42 -10.12
C TYR A 42 -3.50 4.03 -10.63
N PRO A 43 -4.11 3.93 -11.82
CA PRO A 43 -4.65 2.66 -12.31
C PRO A 43 -3.58 1.57 -12.50
N GLU A 44 -2.37 1.93 -12.92
CA GLU A 44 -1.27 0.95 -13.10
C GLU A 44 -0.78 0.40 -11.75
N VAL A 45 -0.73 1.25 -10.71
CA VAL A 45 -0.40 0.83 -9.34
C VAL A 45 -1.49 -0.10 -8.81
N VAL A 46 -2.76 0.18 -9.09
CA VAL A 46 -3.86 -0.71 -8.70
C VAL A 46 -3.74 -2.07 -9.39
N VAL A 47 -3.47 -2.10 -10.70
CA VAL A 47 -3.23 -3.37 -11.42
C VAL A 47 -2.03 -4.13 -10.85
N PHE A 48 -0.98 -3.42 -10.40
CA PHE A 48 0.14 -4.03 -9.71
C PHE A 48 -0.28 -4.68 -8.37
N LEU A 49 -1.02 -3.96 -7.53
CA LEU A 49 -1.50 -4.45 -6.24
C LEU A 49 -2.46 -5.64 -6.38
N GLU A 50 -3.36 -5.61 -7.37
CA GLU A 50 -4.32 -6.68 -7.64
C GLU A 50 -3.63 -8.02 -7.95
N GLN A 51 -2.40 -8.01 -8.50
CA GLN A 51 -1.62 -9.24 -8.72
C GLN A 51 -1.20 -9.95 -7.42
N PHE A 52 -1.16 -9.23 -6.29
CA PHE A 52 -0.91 -9.80 -4.97
C PHE A 52 -2.20 -10.17 -4.22
N GLY A 53 -3.37 -9.93 -4.82
CA GLY A 53 -4.67 -10.13 -4.18
C GLY A 53 -5.10 -8.99 -3.27
N VAL A 54 -4.40 -7.85 -3.28
CA VAL A 54 -4.71 -6.70 -2.43
C VAL A 54 -6.12 -6.17 -2.73
N ASN A 55 -6.88 -5.95 -1.68
CA ASN A 55 -8.08 -5.13 -1.73
C ASN A 55 -7.71 -3.67 -1.37
N ILE A 56 -7.67 -2.80 -2.37
CA ILE A 56 -7.20 -1.41 -2.21
C ILE A 56 -8.09 -0.55 -1.29
N GLU A 57 -9.31 -1.00 -0.99
CA GLU A 57 -10.21 -0.32 -0.06
C GLU A 57 -9.86 -0.59 1.42
N PHE A 58 -9.04 -1.61 1.68
CA PHE A 58 -8.63 -2.05 3.01
C PHE A 58 -7.09 -2.03 3.15
N PRO A 59 -6.46 -0.86 3.01
CA PRO A 59 -5.05 -0.73 3.34
C PRO A 59 -4.82 -0.99 4.84
N LEU A 60 -3.60 -1.42 5.15
CA LEU A 60 -3.10 -1.49 6.53
C LEU A 60 -3.11 -0.08 7.15
N GLU A 61 -2.58 0.89 6.42
CA GLU A 61 -2.54 2.28 6.84
C GLU A 61 -2.56 3.21 5.62
N ILE A 62 -3.24 4.35 5.77
CA ILE A 62 -3.15 5.50 4.88
C ILE A 62 -2.56 6.64 5.71
N MET A 63 -1.39 7.12 5.33
CA MET A 63 -0.74 8.26 5.96
C MET A 63 -0.88 9.49 5.06
N GLU A 64 -1.50 10.55 5.55
CA GLU A 64 -1.47 11.87 4.90
C GLU A 64 -0.19 12.59 5.35
N LEU A 65 0.61 13.03 4.38
CA LEU A 65 1.93 13.63 4.61
C LEU A 65 1.92 15.16 4.52
N GLY A 66 0.85 15.73 3.95
CA GLY A 66 0.62 17.16 3.92
C GLY A 66 -0.14 17.64 2.70
N PHE A 67 -0.49 18.92 2.73
CA PHE A 67 -1.24 19.60 1.67
C PHE A 67 -0.39 20.62 0.91
N ASP A 68 -0.26 20.43 -0.40
CA ASP A 68 0.33 21.42 -1.30
C ASP A 68 -0.74 22.44 -1.67
N VAL A 69 -0.67 23.63 -1.04
CA VAL A 69 -1.63 24.72 -1.24
C VAL A 69 -1.61 25.26 -2.67
N HIS A 70 -0.46 25.23 -3.34
CA HIS A 70 -0.32 25.76 -4.70
C HIS A 70 -0.95 24.82 -5.72
N LYS A 71 -0.73 23.51 -5.57
CA LYS A 71 -1.27 22.48 -6.45
C LYS A 71 -2.63 21.94 -6.03
N LYS A 72 -3.12 22.34 -4.85
CA LYS A 72 -4.39 21.91 -4.25
C LYS A 72 -4.53 20.38 -4.16
N ARG A 73 -3.44 19.72 -3.78
CA ARG A 73 -3.36 18.26 -3.67
C ARG A 73 -2.75 17.86 -2.33
N ARG A 74 -3.18 16.72 -1.82
CA ARG A 74 -2.61 16.08 -0.63
C ARG A 74 -1.63 15.01 -1.05
N GLU A 75 -0.56 14.90 -0.28
CA GLU A 75 0.43 13.84 -0.40
C GLU A 75 0.09 12.69 0.55
N TYR A 76 0.24 11.46 0.06
CA TYR A 76 -0.06 10.25 0.81
C TYR A 76 1.06 9.22 0.69
N SER A 77 1.19 8.41 1.73
CA SER A 77 1.72 7.05 1.66
C SER A 77 0.64 6.05 2.03
N VAL A 78 0.68 4.85 1.44
CA VAL A 78 -0.23 3.76 1.77
C VAL A 78 0.53 2.45 1.91
N TYR A 79 0.07 1.63 2.85
CA TYR A 79 0.70 0.36 3.21
C TYR A 79 -0.28 -0.80 3.06
N TYR A 80 0.20 -1.93 2.54
CA TYR A 80 -0.56 -3.17 2.41
C TYR A 80 0.25 -4.35 2.95
N SER A 81 -0.41 -5.25 3.68
CA SER A 81 0.19 -6.52 4.13
C SER A 81 -0.11 -7.62 3.14
N ILE A 82 0.94 -8.34 2.71
CA ILE A 82 0.84 -9.41 1.72
C ILE A 82 1.25 -10.73 2.37
N LYS A 83 0.38 -11.73 2.29
CA LYS A 83 0.72 -13.07 2.76
C LYS A 83 1.68 -13.71 1.75
N GLY A 84 2.89 -14.03 2.20
CA GLY A 84 3.92 -14.52 1.29
C GLY A 84 5.32 -14.30 1.79
N GLU A 85 6.29 -14.54 0.92
CA GLU A 85 7.71 -14.46 1.24
C GLU A 85 8.42 -13.59 0.20
N LEU A 86 9.18 -12.62 0.71
CA LEU A 86 10.11 -11.80 -0.06
C LEU A 86 11.52 -12.39 0.14
N PRO A 87 12.23 -12.83 -0.92
CA PRO A 87 13.49 -13.56 -0.76
C PRO A 87 14.68 -12.68 -0.33
N ILE A 88 14.48 -11.36 -0.29
CA ILE A 88 15.46 -10.37 0.13
C ILE A 88 14.79 -9.34 1.04
N ASP A 89 15.59 -8.52 1.69
CA ASP A 89 15.13 -7.49 2.63
C ASP A 89 14.15 -6.50 2.01
N SER A 90 14.46 -5.98 0.82
CA SER A 90 13.56 -5.08 0.11
C SER A 90 13.77 -5.03 -1.40
N ILE A 91 12.70 -4.70 -2.13
CA ILE A 91 12.74 -4.38 -3.56
C ILE A 91 12.14 -2.99 -3.74
N LEU A 92 12.87 -2.10 -4.42
CA LEU A 92 12.38 -0.79 -4.85
C LEU A 92 11.98 -0.86 -6.34
N LEU A 93 10.83 -0.29 -6.66
CA LEU A 93 10.36 -0.10 -8.02
C LEU A 93 9.61 1.22 -8.15
N THR A 94 9.45 1.68 -9.39
CA THR A 94 8.69 2.88 -9.72
C THR A 94 7.63 2.52 -10.75
N ILE A 95 6.37 2.85 -10.47
CA ILE A 95 5.23 2.65 -11.39
C ILE A 95 4.51 4.00 -11.52
N SER A 96 4.30 4.46 -12.76
CA SER A 96 3.66 5.76 -13.05
C SER A 96 4.23 6.97 -12.30
N GLY A 97 5.53 6.95 -11.98
CA GLY A 97 6.18 8.02 -11.21
C GLY A 97 5.89 8.00 -9.70
N THR A 98 5.39 6.88 -9.19
CA THR A 98 5.17 6.60 -7.77
C THR A 98 6.20 5.58 -7.28
N SER A 99 6.77 5.82 -6.11
CA SER A 99 7.72 4.91 -5.47
C SER A 99 6.97 3.76 -4.79
N ILE A 100 7.38 2.53 -5.06
CA ILE A 100 6.83 1.32 -4.45
C ILE A 100 7.97 0.52 -3.84
N VAL A 101 7.85 0.21 -2.55
CA VAL A 101 8.82 -0.58 -1.81
C VAL A 101 8.17 -1.83 -1.27
N LEU A 102 8.69 -3.00 -1.65
CA LEU A 102 8.37 -4.27 -1.01
C LEU A 102 9.39 -4.49 0.11
N ARG A 103 8.91 -4.79 1.31
CA ARG A 103 9.75 -4.95 2.51
C ARG A 103 9.42 -6.25 3.22
N ASN A 104 10.42 -7.09 3.43
CA ASN A 104 10.27 -8.33 4.17
C ASN A 104 9.82 -8.04 5.63
N TRP A 105 9.05 -8.93 6.24
CA TRP A 105 8.60 -8.81 7.63
C TRP A 105 9.76 -8.63 8.63
N ASN A 106 10.95 -9.16 8.31
CA ASN A 106 12.12 -9.11 9.18
C ASN A 106 12.87 -7.77 9.16
N VAL A 107 12.60 -6.89 8.20
CA VAL A 107 13.17 -5.54 8.16
C VAL A 107 12.20 -4.55 8.77
N ALA A 108 12.61 -4.00 9.90
CA ALA A 108 11.80 -3.11 10.71
C ALA A 108 11.35 -1.86 9.93
N SER A 109 10.05 -1.57 9.93
CA SER A 109 9.65 -0.22 10.35
C SER A 109 8.49 -0.26 11.31
N GLU A 110 8.50 0.72 12.21
CA GLU A 110 7.48 0.89 13.26
C GLU A 110 6.08 1.15 12.67
N ALA A 111 5.99 1.71 11.44
CA ALA A 111 4.73 2.08 10.79
C ALA A 111 3.81 0.89 10.49
N TYR A 112 4.35 -0.33 10.37
CA TYR A 112 3.57 -1.51 9.99
C TYR A 112 3.86 -2.72 10.88
N SER A 113 4.28 -2.45 12.12
CA SER A 113 4.62 -3.46 13.14
C SER A 113 3.42 -4.25 13.67
N ASN A 114 2.19 -3.86 13.32
CA ASN A 114 0.96 -4.47 13.84
C ASN A 114 -0.03 -4.86 12.73
N THR A 115 0.39 -5.73 11.82
CA THR A 115 -0.51 -6.27 10.77
C THR A 115 -1.45 -7.35 11.31
N GLY A 116 -1.17 -7.96 12.47
CA GLY A 116 -1.88 -9.18 12.90
C GLY A 116 -1.77 -10.37 11.92
N MET A 117 -1.03 -10.24 10.81
CA MET A 117 -0.75 -11.29 9.85
C MET A 117 0.43 -12.11 10.36
N LYS A 118 0.23 -13.42 10.50
CA LYS A 118 1.32 -14.32 10.88
C LYS A 118 2.34 -14.43 9.76
N GLU A 119 3.61 -14.48 10.12
CA GLU A 119 4.71 -14.78 9.21
C GLU A 119 4.50 -16.09 8.42
N PRO A 120 5.09 -16.21 7.21
CA PRO A 120 5.78 -15.16 6.49
C PRO A 120 4.78 -14.17 5.86
N PHE A 121 5.14 -12.89 5.85
CA PHE A 121 4.44 -11.82 5.12
C PHE A 121 5.46 -10.78 4.64
N PHE A 122 5.04 -9.85 3.79
CA PHE A 122 5.82 -8.66 3.47
C PHE A 122 4.88 -7.47 3.29
N ILE A 123 5.43 -6.27 3.37
CA ILE A 123 4.69 -5.02 3.22
C ILE A 123 4.95 -4.44 1.84
N ILE A 124 3.89 -3.97 1.19
CA ILE A 124 3.99 -3.06 0.05
C ILE A 124 3.71 -1.65 0.57
N GLU A 125 4.73 -0.80 0.54
CA GLU A 125 4.66 0.63 0.76
C GLU A 125 4.58 1.34 -0.59
N ILE A 126 3.69 2.31 -0.69
CA ILE A 126 3.56 3.17 -1.87
C ILE A 126 3.58 4.61 -1.39
N SER A 127 4.52 5.40 -1.90
CA SER A 127 4.71 6.80 -1.51
C SER A 127 4.77 7.70 -2.74
N GLU A 128 4.82 9.02 -2.52
CA GLU A 128 4.73 10.03 -3.60
C GLU A 128 3.37 9.99 -4.31
N LEU A 129 2.31 9.66 -3.56
CA LEU A 129 0.93 9.69 -4.05
C LEU A 129 0.34 11.08 -3.83
N PHE A 130 -0.05 11.75 -4.91
CA PHE A 130 -0.63 13.08 -4.88
C PHE A 130 -2.06 13.06 -5.39
N ILE A 131 -3.03 13.30 -4.52
CA ILE A 131 -4.46 13.28 -4.87
C ILE A 131 -5.04 14.67 -4.64
N ASN A 132 -5.81 15.17 -5.61
CA ASN A 132 -6.50 16.46 -5.48
C ASN A 132 -7.39 16.46 -4.24
N ALA A 133 -7.31 17.51 -3.43
CA ALA A 133 -8.26 17.68 -2.33
C ALA A 133 -9.60 18.11 -2.94
N HIS A 134 -10.70 17.40 -2.62
CA HIS A 134 -12.02 17.94 -2.94
C HIS A 134 -12.21 19.28 -2.21
N LYS A 135 -12.85 20.24 -2.88
CA LYS A 135 -13.31 21.46 -2.22
C LYS A 135 -14.52 21.10 -1.38
N HIS A 136 -14.47 21.43 -0.09
CA HIS A 136 -15.68 21.62 0.70
C HIS A 136 -16.44 22.86 0.22
#